data_AF-A0A7X0LA02-F1
#
_entry.id   AF-A0A7X0LA02-F1
#
_cell.length_a   1.000
_cell.length_b   1.000
_cell.length_c   1.000
_cell.angle_alpha   90.00
_cell.angle_beta   90.00
_cell.angle_gamma   90.00
#
_symmetry.space_group_name_H-M   'P 1'
#
loop_
_entity.id
_entity.type
_entity.pdbx_description
1 polymer ?
#
loop_
_entity_poly.entity_id
_entity_poly.type
_entity_poly.pdbx_seq_one_letter_code
_entity_poly.pdbx_strand_id
1 'polypeptide(L)'
;MSLHPTLQPYADAWTHSIEAISELLQPLPEAEWNRRTPCPGWSVRDVVSHVIGLDCEMLGDPRPIHSLPRDLFHVTNEHQRYMEMQVDVRRHHTAPEMTSELEYVIIRRNRQLRNESRDPGTKVRGPLGSELALEESMRRHAFDVWVHEQDLRTALGRPGNLDSPGALVARDVLLGELPRVVAEDAQAPRSSAIVFDVHGPVEFLRTIRVDIQGRGTLETAPALGPAATLTLDWETYVRLACGRVSVESVSDRLKTEGDPDLTAAILNHFTVTQ
;
A
#
# COMPACT_ATOMS: atom_id res chain seq x y z
N MET A 1 -18.89 3.40 16.32
CA MET A 1 -17.62 3.77 16.96
C MET A 1 -17.02 2.51 17.55
N SER A 2 -15.78 2.18 17.19
CA SER A 2 -15.00 1.08 17.74
C SER A 2 -14.90 1.22 19.27
N LEU A 3 -14.90 0.09 19.98
CA LEU A 3 -14.64 0.05 21.43
C LEU A 3 -13.18 0.36 21.77
N HIS A 4 -12.30 0.39 20.76
CA HIS A 4 -10.87 0.66 20.89
C HIS A 4 -10.46 1.88 20.04
N PRO A 5 -10.18 3.04 20.66
CA PRO A 5 -9.80 4.26 19.95
C PRO A 5 -8.57 4.11 19.05
N THR A 6 -7.67 3.19 19.37
CA THR A 6 -6.44 2.92 18.58
C THR A 6 -6.72 2.21 17.25
N LEU A 7 -7.83 1.47 17.13
CA LEU A 7 -8.22 0.80 15.88
C LEU A 7 -9.06 1.69 14.97
N GLN A 8 -9.65 2.76 15.52
CA GLN A 8 -10.58 3.63 14.81
C GLN A 8 -9.95 4.31 13.57
N PRO A 9 -8.71 4.84 13.61
CA PRO A 9 -8.11 5.45 12.42
C PRO A 9 -8.01 4.50 11.22
N TYR A 10 -7.70 3.22 11.45
CA TYR A 10 -7.60 2.23 10.37
C TYR A 10 -8.99 1.83 9.84
N ALA A 11 -10.00 1.76 10.73
CA ALA A 11 -11.38 1.53 10.32
C ALA A 11 -11.90 2.70 9.46
N ASP A 12 -11.62 3.95 9.85
CA ASP A 12 -12.02 5.14 9.10
C ASP A 12 -11.30 5.22 7.75
N ALA A 13 -9.99 4.93 7.73
CA ALA A 13 -9.18 4.87 6.51
C ALA A 13 -9.69 3.82 5.51
N TRP A 14 -9.97 2.60 5.98
CA TRP A 14 -10.57 1.56 5.14
C TRP A 14 -11.96 1.98 4.64
N THR A 15 -12.82 2.49 5.52
CA THR A 15 -14.21 2.88 5.17
C THR A 15 -14.22 3.96 4.10
N HIS A 16 -13.42 5.01 4.28
CA HIS A 16 -13.32 6.09 3.30
C HIS A 16 -12.81 5.58 1.94
N SER A 17 -11.76 4.76 1.95
CA SER A 17 -11.14 4.27 0.71
C SER A 17 -12.06 3.30 -0.04
N ILE A 18 -12.74 2.40 0.67
CA ILE A 18 -13.63 1.42 0.03
C ILE A 18 -14.92 2.06 -0.50
N GLU A 19 -15.44 3.10 0.16
CA GLU A 19 -16.57 3.90 -0.35
C GLU A 19 -16.15 4.66 -1.61
N ALA A 20 -14.96 5.27 -1.61
CA ALA A 20 -14.42 5.92 -2.80
C ALA A 20 -14.19 4.95 -3.97
N ILE A 21 -13.74 3.72 -3.70
CA ILE A 21 -13.67 2.65 -4.71
C ILE A 21 -15.07 2.35 -5.25
N SER A 22 -16.06 2.15 -4.37
CA SER A 22 -17.44 1.87 -4.78
C SER A 22 -18.01 2.96 -5.70
N GLU A 23 -17.75 4.24 -5.38
CA GLU A 23 -18.14 5.39 -6.22
C GLU A 23 -17.45 5.40 -7.59
N LEU A 24 -16.16 5.05 -7.67
CA LEU A 24 -15.43 4.97 -8.94
C LEU A 24 -16.02 3.93 -9.90
N LEU A 25 -16.67 2.89 -9.35
CA LEU A 25 -17.24 1.78 -10.10
C LEU A 25 -18.69 2.01 -10.53
N GLN A 26 -19.36 3.08 -10.07
CA GLN A 26 -20.78 3.35 -10.33
C GLN A 26 -21.04 4.63 -11.16
N PRO A 27 -21.65 4.55 -12.36
CA PRO A 27 -21.66 3.42 -13.28
C PRO A 27 -20.36 3.39 -14.12
N LEU A 28 -19.60 2.30 -14.02
CA LEU A 28 -18.42 2.06 -14.85
C LEU A 28 -18.73 1.10 -16.02
N PRO A 29 -18.56 1.50 -17.30
CA PRO A 29 -18.82 0.63 -18.44
C PRO A 29 -17.91 -0.60 -18.45
N GLU A 30 -18.41 -1.74 -18.95
CA GLU A 30 -17.68 -3.02 -19.02
C GLU A 30 -16.29 -2.90 -19.67
N ALA A 31 -16.14 -2.03 -20.68
CA ALA A 31 -14.85 -1.82 -21.35
C ALA A 31 -13.77 -1.26 -20.42
N GLU A 32 -14.14 -0.44 -19.43
CA GLU A 32 -13.19 0.18 -18.49
C GLU A 32 -12.64 -0.82 -17.47
N TRP A 33 -13.38 -1.90 -17.18
CA TRP A 33 -12.95 -2.95 -16.25
C TRP A 33 -11.69 -3.69 -16.69
N ASN A 34 -11.42 -3.70 -18.00
CA ASN A 34 -10.24 -4.36 -18.58
C ASN A 34 -9.06 -3.41 -18.78
N ARG A 35 -9.16 -2.14 -18.33
CA ARG A 35 -8.04 -1.19 -18.42
C ARG A 35 -6.90 -1.62 -17.52
N ARG A 36 -5.69 -1.52 -18.06
CA ARG A 36 -4.45 -1.75 -17.30
C ARG A 36 -4.35 -0.73 -16.18
N THR A 37 -3.92 -1.20 -15.01
CA THR A 37 -3.61 -0.36 -13.87
C THR A 37 -2.08 -0.23 -13.74
N PRO A 38 -1.60 0.65 -12.85
CA PRO A 38 -0.20 0.68 -12.47
C PRO A 38 0.32 -0.63 -11.85
N CYS A 39 -0.55 -1.50 -11.34
CA CYS A 39 -0.16 -2.83 -10.86
C CYS A 39 0.23 -3.75 -12.03
N PRO A 40 1.45 -4.31 -12.04
CA PRO A 40 1.89 -5.19 -13.13
C PRO A 40 0.96 -6.38 -13.35
N GLY A 41 0.45 -6.51 -14.58
CA GLY A 41 -0.44 -7.61 -14.96
C GLY A 41 -1.90 -7.47 -14.53
N TRP A 42 -2.27 -6.43 -13.77
CA TRP A 42 -3.61 -6.25 -13.25
C TRP A 42 -4.40 -5.16 -13.98
N SER A 43 -5.62 -5.53 -14.36
CA SER A 43 -6.68 -4.64 -14.82
C SER A 43 -7.44 -4.00 -13.66
N VAL A 44 -8.36 -3.08 -13.96
CA VAL A 44 -9.32 -2.54 -12.99
C VAL A 44 -10.07 -3.68 -12.29
N ARG A 45 -10.53 -4.69 -13.03
CA ARG A 45 -11.17 -5.89 -12.47
C ARG A 45 -10.27 -6.62 -11.50
N ASP A 46 -8.99 -6.78 -11.84
CA ASP A 46 -8.05 -7.50 -10.99
C ASP A 46 -7.81 -6.77 -9.67
N VAL A 47 -7.65 -5.44 -9.70
CA VAL A 47 -7.52 -4.62 -8.47
C VAL A 47 -8.77 -4.74 -7.59
N VAL A 48 -9.98 -4.63 -8.17
CA VAL A 48 -11.21 -4.81 -7.41
C VAL A 48 -11.32 -6.23 -6.83
N SER A 49 -10.89 -7.25 -7.59
CA SER A 49 -10.88 -8.64 -7.16
C SER A 49 -9.96 -8.88 -5.96
N HIS A 50 -8.79 -8.24 -5.96
CA HIS A 50 -7.84 -8.26 -4.84
C HIS A 50 -8.45 -7.62 -3.59
N VAL A 51 -9.05 -6.44 -3.72
CA VAL A 51 -9.70 -5.74 -2.59
C VAL A 51 -10.83 -6.59 -1.98
N ILE A 52 -11.72 -7.15 -2.81
CA ILE A 52 -12.76 -8.08 -2.36
C ILE A 52 -12.13 -9.28 -1.63
N GLY A 53 -11.09 -9.86 -2.23
CA GLY A 53 -10.39 -11.03 -1.69
C GLY A 53 -9.81 -10.78 -0.30
N LEU A 54 -9.08 -9.68 -0.11
CA LEU A 54 -8.52 -9.32 1.19
C LEU A 54 -9.61 -9.07 2.23
N ASP A 55 -10.71 -8.40 1.86
CA ASP A 55 -11.81 -8.21 2.80
C ASP A 55 -12.50 -9.52 3.17
N CYS A 56 -12.63 -10.48 2.23
CA CYS A 56 -13.07 -11.84 2.53
C CYS A 56 -12.12 -12.54 3.52
N GLU A 57 -10.80 -12.40 3.38
CA GLU A 57 -9.85 -12.94 4.36
C GLU A 57 -9.99 -12.29 5.74
N MET A 58 -10.16 -10.97 5.78
CA MET A 58 -10.40 -10.23 7.02
C MET A 58 -11.71 -10.68 7.71
N LEU A 59 -12.70 -11.11 6.94
CA LEU A 59 -13.94 -11.71 7.44
C LEU A 59 -13.77 -13.16 7.92
N GLY A 60 -12.63 -13.80 7.62
CA GLY A 60 -12.37 -15.20 7.91
C GLY A 60 -13.03 -16.16 6.92
N ASP A 61 -13.42 -15.68 5.74
CA ASP A 61 -13.97 -16.53 4.69
C ASP A 61 -12.92 -17.53 4.18
N PRO A 62 -13.34 -18.73 3.75
CA PRO A 62 -12.41 -19.67 3.15
C PRO A 62 -11.85 -19.10 1.86
N ARG A 63 -10.53 -19.26 1.65
CA ARG A 63 -9.91 -18.92 0.37
C ARG A 63 -10.46 -19.80 -0.76
N PRO A 64 -10.56 -19.28 -2.00
CA PRO A 64 -10.97 -20.05 -3.16
C PRO A 64 -10.06 -21.27 -3.38
N ILE A 65 -10.65 -22.40 -3.79
CA ILE A 65 -9.89 -23.54 -4.29
C ILE A 65 -9.73 -23.32 -5.80
N HIS A 66 -8.61 -22.72 -6.19
CA HIS A 66 -8.37 -22.30 -7.57
C HIS A 66 -6.94 -22.59 -8.01
N SER A 67 -6.76 -23.03 -9.26
CA SER A 67 -5.44 -23.29 -9.84
C SER A 67 -5.09 -22.17 -10.81
N LEU A 68 -3.95 -21.52 -10.59
CA LEU A 68 -3.49 -20.43 -11.44
C LEU A 68 -2.96 -20.93 -12.79
N PRO A 69 -3.15 -20.16 -13.88
CA PRO A 69 -2.43 -20.36 -15.13
C PRO A 69 -0.90 -20.35 -14.92
N ARG A 70 -0.19 -21.13 -15.74
CA ARG A 70 1.28 -21.28 -15.62
C ARG A 70 2.07 -20.12 -16.25
N ASP A 71 1.42 -19.31 -17.07
CA ASP A 71 2.00 -18.30 -17.95
C ASP A 71 1.81 -16.85 -17.44
N LEU A 72 1.58 -16.70 -16.13
CA LEU A 72 1.49 -15.38 -15.48
C LEU A 72 2.89 -14.81 -15.23
N PHE A 73 3.41 -14.03 -16.18
CA PHE A 73 4.77 -13.46 -16.11
C PHE A 73 5.01 -12.51 -14.93
N HIS A 74 3.95 -11.87 -14.41
CA HIS A 74 4.05 -10.97 -13.26
C HIS A 74 4.07 -11.71 -11.92
N VAL A 75 3.81 -13.02 -11.89
CA VAL A 75 3.81 -13.84 -10.67
C VAL A 75 5.15 -14.57 -10.53
N THR A 76 6.08 -13.93 -9.82
CA THR A 76 7.48 -14.37 -9.70
C THR A 76 7.82 -15.03 -8.38
N ASN A 77 6.97 -14.86 -7.35
CA ASN A 77 7.22 -15.39 -6.01
C ASN A 77 5.93 -15.96 -5.37
N GLU A 78 6.06 -16.58 -4.19
CA GLU A 78 4.93 -17.20 -3.47
C GLU A 78 3.93 -16.18 -2.91
N HIS A 79 4.38 -14.97 -2.54
CA HIS A 79 3.50 -13.91 -2.08
C HIS A 79 2.56 -13.45 -3.20
N GLN A 80 3.10 -13.17 -4.39
CA GLN A 80 2.33 -12.82 -5.57
C GLN A 80 1.37 -13.93 -5.98
N ARG A 81 1.78 -15.20 -5.88
CA ARG A 81 0.92 -16.36 -6.14
C ARG A 81 -0.23 -16.47 -5.13
N TYR A 82 0.05 -16.17 -3.87
CA TYR A 82 -0.97 -16.08 -2.83
C TYR A 82 -1.98 -14.98 -3.15
N MET A 83 -1.56 -13.79 -3.59
CA MET A 83 -2.50 -12.72 -3.95
C MET A 83 -3.28 -13.05 -5.24
N GLU A 84 -2.59 -13.49 -6.28
CA GLU A 84 -3.15 -13.74 -7.61
C GLU A 84 -4.31 -14.75 -7.60
N MET A 85 -4.31 -15.74 -6.70
CA MET A 85 -5.39 -16.73 -6.61
C MET A 85 -6.77 -16.11 -6.41
N GLN A 86 -6.89 -15.06 -5.59
CA GLN A 86 -8.16 -14.38 -5.35
C GLN A 86 -8.53 -13.37 -6.43
N VAL A 87 -7.54 -12.98 -7.23
CA VAL A 87 -7.70 -12.14 -8.41
C VAL A 87 -8.21 -12.97 -9.59
N ASP A 88 -7.49 -14.03 -9.94
CA ASP A 88 -7.74 -14.83 -11.13
C ASP A 88 -9.12 -15.50 -11.11
N VAL A 89 -9.57 -15.94 -9.92
CA VAL A 89 -10.90 -16.55 -9.76
C VAL A 89 -12.04 -15.62 -10.18
N ARG A 90 -11.84 -14.30 -10.19
CA ARG A 90 -12.87 -13.30 -10.54
C ARG A 90 -12.72 -12.71 -11.95
N ARG A 91 -11.69 -13.10 -12.71
CA ARG A 91 -11.46 -12.57 -14.08
C ARG A 91 -12.60 -12.85 -15.06
N HIS A 92 -13.41 -13.87 -14.77
CA HIS A 92 -14.56 -14.25 -15.58
C HIS A 92 -15.87 -13.58 -15.17
N HIS A 93 -15.89 -12.84 -14.05
CA HIS A 93 -17.08 -12.13 -13.59
C HIS A 93 -17.34 -10.90 -14.48
N THR A 94 -18.60 -10.54 -14.63
CA THR A 94 -19.09 -9.32 -15.29
C THR A 94 -19.00 -8.11 -14.36
N ALA A 95 -19.10 -6.88 -14.88
CA ALA A 95 -19.13 -5.68 -14.04
C ALA A 95 -20.22 -5.72 -12.95
N PRO A 96 -21.49 -6.10 -13.23
CA PRO A 96 -22.52 -6.20 -12.20
C PRO A 96 -22.18 -7.22 -11.10
N GLU A 97 -21.66 -8.39 -11.47
CA GLU A 97 -21.24 -9.41 -10.49
C GLU A 97 -20.13 -8.89 -9.56
N MET A 98 -19.14 -8.20 -10.13
CA MET A 98 -18.07 -7.57 -9.35
C MET A 98 -18.60 -6.51 -8.39
N THR A 99 -19.47 -5.60 -8.85
CA THR A 99 -20.03 -4.56 -7.99
C THR A 99 -20.94 -5.12 -6.90
N SER A 100 -21.77 -6.12 -7.23
CA SER A 100 -22.65 -6.75 -6.24
C SER A 100 -21.87 -7.52 -5.18
N GLU A 101 -20.79 -8.21 -5.56
CA GLU A 101 -19.91 -8.89 -4.60
C GLU A 101 -19.19 -7.88 -3.69
N LEU A 102 -18.65 -6.80 -4.27
CA LEU A 102 -18.00 -5.72 -3.52
C LEU A 102 -18.97 -5.10 -2.50
N GLU A 103 -20.18 -4.72 -2.92
CA GLU A 103 -21.21 -4.15 -2.05
C GLU A 103 -21.55 -5.10 -0.88
N TYR A 104 -21.71 -6.38 -1.17
CA TYR A 104 -21.98 -7.39 -0.15
C TYR A 104 -20.84 -7.48 0.88
N VAL A 105 -19.59 -7.49 0.42
CA VAL A 105 -18.41 -7.54 1.28
C VAL A 105 -18.26 -6.27 2.11
N ILE A 106 -18.48 -5.09 1.52
CA ILE A 106 -18.47 -3.79 2.23
C ILE A 106 -19.45 -3.81 3.40
N ILE A 107 -20.69 -4.30 3.20
CA ILE A 107 -21.71 -4.39 4.26
C ILE A 107 -21.23 -5.27 5.41
N ARG A 108 -20.65 -6.43 5.09
CA ARG A 108 -20.15 -7.39 6.08
C ARG A 108 -18.96 -6.82 6.86
N ARG A 109 -17.99 -6.22 6.18
CA ARG A 109 -16.81 -5.61 6.79
C ARG A 109 -17.16 -4.42 7.67
N ASN A 110 -18.04 -3.54 7.21
CA ASN A 110 -18.56 -2.45 8.04
C ASN A 110 -19.23 -2.98 9.33
N ARG A 111 -20.01 -4.05 9.24
CA ARG A 111 -20.59 -4.70 10.43
C ARG A 111 -19.52 -5.30 11.34
N GLN A 112 -18.47 -5.92 10.79
CA GLN A 112 -17.36 -6.49 11.56
C GLN A 112 -16.61 -5.38 12.31
N LEU A 113 -16.23 -4.30 11.63
CA LEU A 113 -15.52 -3.16 12.21
C LEU A 113 -16.33 -2.46 13.30
N ARG A 114 -17.63 -2.23 13.08
CA ARG A 114 -18.50 -1.62 14.11
C ARG A 114 -18.63 -2.46 15.38
N ASN A 115 -18.50 -3.79 15.25
CA ASN A 115 -18.65 -4.72 16.37
C ASN A 115 -17.30 -5.26 16.87
N GLU A 116 -16.18 -4.67 16.42
CA GLU A 116 -14.86 -5.11 16.84
C GLU A 116 -14.66 -4.81 18.34
N SER A 117 -14.47 -5.86 19.12
CA SER A 117 -14.33 -5.82 20.56
C SER A 117 -13.03 -6.44 21.05
N ARG A 118 -12.30 -7.14 20.18
CA ARG A 118 -11.02 -7.78 20.50
C ARG A 118 -9.96 -6.73 20.81
N ASP A 119 -9.04 -7.07 21.70
CA ASP A 119 -7.91 -6.22 22.05
C ASP A 119 -7.01 -5.98 20.83
N PRO A 120 -6.44 -4.77 20.63
CA PRO A 120 -5.53 -4.47 19.51
C PRO A 120 -4.35 -5.44 19.38
N GLY A 121 -3.86 -6.01 20.49
CA GLY A 121 -2.79 -7.00 20.52
C GLY A 121 -3.22 -8.43 20.20
N THR A 122 -4.53 -8.69 20.03
CA THR A 122 -5.07 -10.01 19.70
C THR A 122 -4.41 -10.55 18.44
N LYS A 123 -3.89 -11.79 18.51
CA LYS A 123 -3.30 -12.43 17.34
C LYS A 123 -4.38 -12.84 16.35
N VAL A 124 -4.18 -12.44 15.10
CA VAL A 124 -5.01 -12.82 13.96
C VAL A 124 -4.15 -13.45 12.88
N ARG A 125 -4.77 -14.31 12.07
CA ARG A 125 -4.11 -14.92 10.92
C ARG A 125 -3.87 -13.88 9.84
N GLY A 126 -2.67 -13.88 9.29
CA GLY A 126 -2.26 -13.05 8.16
C GLY A 126 -1.95 -13.85 6.90
N PRO A 127 -1.47 -13.14 5.85
CA PRO A 127 -1.06 -13.75 4.59
C PRO A 127 -0.06 -14.88 4.82
N LEU A 128 -0.14 -15.91 3.97
CA LEU A 128 0.73 -17.10 4.03
C LEU A 128 0.71 -17.84 5.39
N GLY A 129 -0.35 -17.66 6.19
CA GLY A 129 -0.46 -18.31 7.50
C GLY A 129 0.40 -17.68 8.59
N SER A 130 0.91 -16.47 8.36
CA SER A 130 1.56 -15.66 9.40
C SER A 130 0.57 -15.29 10.52
N GLU A 131 1.09 -14.84 11.66
CA GLU A 131 0.29 -14.26 12.74
C GLU A 131 0.77 -12.85 13.06
N LEU A 132 -0.18 -11.93 13.17
CA LEU A 132 0.07 -10.52 13.47
C LEU A 132 -0.94 -10.00 14.49
N ALA A 133 -0.60 -8.89 15.16
CA ALA A 133 -1.56 -8.20 16.02
C ALA A 133 -2.72 -7.67 15.17
N LEU A 134 -3.93 -7.64 15.74
CA LEU A 134 -5.12 -7.10 15.10
C LEU A 134 -4.89 -5.66 14.62
N GLU A 135 -4.22 -4.84 15.41
CA GLU A 135 -3.87 -3.46 15.03
C GLU A 135 -3.06 -3.42 13.74
N GLU A 136 -2.01 -4.24 13.66
CA GLU A 136 -1.13 -4.29 12.48
C GLU A 136 -1.86 -4.85 11.26
N SER A 137 -2.75 -5.82 11.46
CA SER A 137 -3.60 -6.36 10.40
C SER A 137 -4.52 -5.29 9.83
N MET A 138 -5.19 -4.52 10.69
CA MET A 138 -6.05 -3.42 10.26
C MET A 138 -5.26 -2.29 9.59
N ARG A 139 -4.08 -1.95 10.12
CA ARG A 139 -3.19 -0.94 9.54
C ARG A 139 -2.77 -1.31 8.12
N ARG A 140 -2.25 -2.53 7.91
CA ARG A 140 -1.81 -3.01 6.59
C ARG A 140 -2.97 -3.07 5.60
N HIS A 141 -4.14 -3.53 6.05
CA HIS A 141 -5.33 -3.62 5.21
C HIS A 141 -5.84 -2.24 4.77
N ALA A 142 -5.88 -1.27 5.69
CA ALA A 142 -6.26 0.10 5.35
C ALA A 142 -5.28 0.75 4.36
N PHE A 143 -3.98 0.50 4.51
CA PHE A 143 -2.96 0.92 3.55
C PHE A 143 -3.18 0.30 2.17
N ASP A 144 -3.38 -1.01 2.10
CA ASP A 144 -3.55 -1.76 0.85
C ASP A 144 -4.76 -1.26 0.05
N VAL A 145 -5.93 -1.13 0.70
CA VAL A 145 -7.14 -0.63 0.05
C VAL A 145 -6.96 0.82 -0.44
N TRP A 146 -6.30 1.68 0.33
CA TRP A 146 -6.05 3.07 -0.11
C TRP A 146 -5.08 3.15 -1.30
N VAL A 147 -4.02 2.33 -1.33
CA VAL A 147 -3.09 2.28 -2.47
C VAL A 147 -3.84 1.81 -3.72
N HIS A 148 -4.68 0.78 -3.60
CA HIS A 148 -5.46 0.28 -4.72
C HIS A 148 -6.59 1.22 -5.17
N GLU A 149 -7.12 2.05 -4.27
CA GLU A 149 -7.95 3.20 -4.66
C GLU A 149 -7.16 4.11 -5.63
N GLN A 150 -5.89 4.41 -5.35
CA GLN A 150 -5.07 5.26 -6.23
C GLN A 150 -4.72 4.57 -7.55
N ASP A 151 -4.51 3.25 -7.55
CA ASP A 151 -4.30 2.46 -8.77
C ASP A 151 -5.53 2.55 -9.70
N LEU A 152 -6.73 2.45 -9.14
CA LEU A 152 -8.00 2.60 -9.86
C LEU A 152 -8.20 4.01 -10.39
N ARG A 153 -7.95 5.03 -9.56
CA ARG A 153 -8.03 6.44 -9.98
C ARG A 153 -7.09 6.73 -11.14
N THR A 154 -5.86 6.22 -11.08
CA THR A 154 -4.87 6.36 -12.16
C THR A 154 -5.36 5.70 -13.45
N ALA A 155 -5.83 4.45 -13.38
CA ALA A 155 -6.32 3.72 -14.56
C ALA A 155 -7.53 4.38 -15.23
N LEU A 156 -8.40 5.01 -14.44
CA LEU A 156 -9.64 5.67 -14.85
C LEU A 156 -9.49 7.19 -15.10
N GLY A 157 -8.27 7.73 -15.00
CA GLY A 157 -7.99 9.15 -15.23
C GLY A 157 -8.70 10.08 -14.24
N ARG A 158 -8.87 9.67 -12.98
CA ARG A 158 -9.49 10.44 -11.91
C ARG A 158 -8.42 11.04 -10.97
N PRO A 159 -8.65 12.23 -10.38
CA PRO A 159 -7.75 12.79 -9.37
C PRO A 159 -7.61 11.89 -8.14
N GLY A 160 -6.45 11.93 -7.48
CA GLY A 160 -6.14 11.17 -6.27
C GLY A 160 -6.72 11.76 -4.99
N ASN A 161 -7.10 10.90 -4.04
CA ASN A 161 -7.51 11.27 -2.67
C ASN A 161 -6.28 11.30 -1.74
N LEU A 162 -5.33 12.18 -2.08
CA LEU A 162 -3.95 12.10 -1.58
C LEU A 162 -3.76 12.61 -0.16
N ASP A 163 -4.77 13.23 0.46
CA ASP A 163 -4.79 13.70 1.86
C ASP A 163 -5.91 13.04 2.69
N SER A 164 -6.52 11.96 2.17
CA SER A 164 -7.58 11.24 2.88
C SER A 164 -7.04 10.53 4.14
N PRO A 165 -7.92 10.05 5.03
CA PRO A 165 -7.49 9.27 6.20
C PRO A 165 -6.58 8.08 5.83
N GLY A 166 -6.83 7.43 4.68
CA GLY A 166 -5.96 6.37 4.15
C GLY A 166 -4.56 6.85 3.77
N ALA A 167 -4.42 8.09 3.28
CA ALA A 167 -3.12 8.66 2.96
C ALA A 167 -2.25 8.86 4.21
N LEU A 168 -2.84 9.22 5.35
CA LEU A 168 -2.11 9.36 6.62
C LEU A 168 -1.64 8.00 7.14
N VAL A 169 -2.46 6.95 7.02
CA VAL A 169 -2.05 5.58 7.34
C VAL A 169 -0.94 5.12 6.41
N ALA A 170 -1.06 5.40 5.11
CA ALA A 170 -0.03 5.07 4.13
C ALA A 170 1.30 5.76 4.41
N ARG A 171 1.28 7.04 4.78
CA ARG A 171 2.48 7.75 5.24
C ARG A 171 3.17 7.00 6.36
N ASP A 172 2.43 6.62 7.40
CA ASP A 172 3.01 6.00 8.59
C ASP A 172 3.54 4.58 8.30
N VAL A 173 2.86 3.81 7.46
CA VAL A 173 3.33 2.51 6.97
C VAL A 173 4.63 2.67 6.19
N LEU A 174 4.67 3.56 5.19
CA LEU A 174 5.83 3.74 4.33
C LEU A 174 7.03 4.35 5.08
N LEU A 175 6.80 5.24 6.05
CA LEU A 175 7.85 5.75 6.94
C LEU A 175 8.45 4.64 7.81
N GLY A 176 7.64 3.66 8.22
CA GLY A 176 8.08 2.50 8.99
C GLY A 176 9.05 1.58 8.25
N GLU A 177 9.02 1.59 6.91
CA GLU A 177 9.91 0.79 6.07
C GLU A 177 11.28 1.45 5.83
N LEU A 178 11.36 2.79 5.93
CA LEU A 178 12.57 3.54 5.62
C LEU A 178 13.83 3.11 6.41
N PRO A 179 13.77 2.77 7.71
CA PRO A 179 14.93 2.26 8.43
C PRO A 179 15.55 1.02 7.76
N ARG A 180 14.71 0.08 7.31
CA ARG A 180 15.15 -1.13 6.61
C ARG A 180 15.72 -0.78 5.24
N VAL A 181 14.98 -0.01 4.44
CA VAL A 181 15.40 0.42 3.10
C VAL A 181 16.76 1.13 3.12
N VAL A 182 16.95 2.07 4.06
CA VAL A 182 18.16 2.89 4.11
C VAL A 182 19.33 2.15 4.75
N ALA A 183 19.13 1.53 5.92
CA ALA A 183 20.23 0.96 6.68
C ALA A 183 20.61 -0.45 6.24
N GLU A 184 19.62 -1.28 5.87
CA GLU A 184 19.83 -2.69 5.54
C GLU A 184 19.97 -2.89 4.03
N ASP A 185 19.00 -2.44 3.24
CA ASP A 185 18.97 -2.72 1.79
C ASP A 185 19.97 -1.85 1.01
N ALA A 186 19.92 -0.52 1.23
CA ALA A 186 20.84 0.44 0.59
C ALA A 186 22.20 0.52 1.29
N GLN A 187 22.37 -0.15 2.43
CA GLN A 187 23.62 -0.23 3.18
C GLN A 187 24.26 1.13 3.47
N ALA A 188 23.44 2.12 3.86
CA ALA A 188 23.91 3.47 4.14
C ALA A 188 25.10 3.47 5.14
N PRO A 189 26.07 4.39 4.99
CA PRO A 189 27.24 4.42 5.85
C PRO A 189 26.88 4.50 7.33
N ARG A 190 27.66 3.82 8.18
CA ARG A 190 27.51 3.94 9.65
C ARG A 190 27.74 5.38 10.09
N SER A 191 27.05 5.78 11.15
CA SER A 191 27.10 7.14 11.69
C SER A 191 26.70 8.21 10.67
N SER A 192 25.73 7.92 9.81
CA SER A 192 25.18 8.85 8.81
C SER A 192 23.73 9.21 9.09
N ALA A 193 23.24 10.21 8.36
CA ALA A 193 21.85 10.63 8.38
C ALA A 193 21.36 10.88 6.95
N ILE A 194 20.18 10.37 6.63
CA ILE A 194 19.54 10.51 5.32
C ILE A 194 18.22 11.24 5.54
N VAL A 195 17.96 12.27 4.74
CA VAL A 195 16.75 13.09 4.86
C VAL A 195 15.80 12.82 3.70
N PHE A 196 14.53 12.64 4.02
CA PHE A 196 13.43 12.62 3.08
C PHE A 196 12.59 13.88 3.30
N ASP A 197 12.53 14.73 2.28
CA ASP A 197 11.76 15.97 2.25
C ASP A 197 10.60 15.81 1.27
N VAL A 198 9.44 15.46 1.83
CA VAL A 198 8.22 15.16 1.06
C VAL A 198 7.22 16.29 1.23
N HIS A 199 6.80 16.86 0.09
CA HIS A 199 5.87 18.00 0.04
C HIS A 199 4.55 17.61 -0.64
N GLY A 200 3.56 18.50 -0.55
CA GLY A 200 2.24 18.31 -1.16
C GLY A 200 1.15 18.02 -0.12
N PRO A 201 0.09 17.27 -0.47
CA PRO A 201 -1.09 17.10 0.38
C PRO A 201 -0.80 16.43 1.74
N VAL A 202 0.19 15.54 1.79
CA VAL A 202 0.75 14.99 3.03
C VAL A 202 2.23 15.31 3.06
N GLU A 203 2.59 16.34 3.82
CA GLU A 203 3.96 16.81 3.95
C GLU A 203 4.68 16.20 5.17
N PHE A 204 5.96 15.89 4.99
CA PHE A 204 6.84 15.53 6.08
C PHE A 204 8.32 15.72 5.71
N LEU A 205 9.09 16.15 6.71
CA LEU A 205 10.54 16.08 6.71
C LEU A 205 10.96 15.02 7.73
N ARG A 206 11.65 13.97 7.29
CA ARG A 206 12.07 12.86 8.15
C ARG A 206 13.52 12.50 7.94
N THR A 207 14.18 12.12 9.01
CA THR A 207 15.57 11.66 8.99
C THR A 207 15.63 10.19 9.32
N ILE A 208 16.36 9.41 8.54
CA ILE A 208 16.83 8.09 8.95
C ILE A 208 18.26 8.22 9.44
N ARG A 209 18.47 7.97 10.73
CA ARG A 209 19.81 7.94 11.34
C ARG A 209 20.33 6.50 11.35
N VAL A 210 21.54 6.30 10.85
CA VAL A 210 22.23 5.02 10.91
C VAL A 210 23.28 5.10 12.00
N ASP A 211 23.13 4.29 13.04
CA ASP A 211 24.06 4.30 14.18
C ASP A 211 25.41 3.62 13.84
N ILE A 212 26.32 3.61 14.81
CA ILE A 212 27.63 2.96 14.65
C ILE A 212 27.54 1.43 14.49
N GLN A 213 26.42 0.82 14.90
CA GLN A 213 26.15 -0.60 14.73
C GLN A 213 25.54 -0.92 13.36
N GLY A 214 25.13 0.09 12.59
CA GLY A 214 24.47 -0.03 11.30
C GLY A 214 22.94 -0.10 11.40
N ARG A 215 22.35 0.24 12.55
CA ARG A 215 20.89 0.22 12.73
C ARG A 215 20.27 1.54 12.30
N GLY A 216 19.21 1.47 11.50
CA GLY A 216 18.41 2.63 11.11
C GLY A 216 17.36 2.98 12.15
N THR A 217 17.19 4.28 12.43
CA THR A 217 16.08 4.80 13.24
C THR A 217 15.43 5.99 12.55
N LEU A 218 14.10 6.01 12.52
CA LEU A 218 13.31 7.14 12.03
C LEU A 218 13.25 8.24 13.09
N GLU A 219 13.67 9.45 12.71
CA GLU A 219 13.64 10.66 13.54
C GLU A 219 12.77 11.73 12.88
N THR A 220 12.05 12.49 13.71
CA THR A 220 11.24 13.64 13.26
C THR A 220 12.06 14.92 13.10
N ALA A 221 13.23 15.00 13.74
CA ALA A 221 14.11 16.15 13.63
C ALA A 221 14.97 16.07 12.35
N PRO A 222 15.12 17.19 11.60
CA PRO A 222 16.03 17.22 10.47
C PRO A 222 17.49 17.12 10.93
N ALA A 223 18.29 16.31 10.23
CA ALA A 223 19.73 16.27 10.45
C ALA A 223 20.43 17.48 9.82
N LEU A 224 21.43 18.02 10.54
CA LEU A 224 22.38 18.98 9.98
C LEU A 224 23.47 18.22 9.22
N GLY A 225 23.68 18.56 7.95
CA GLY A 225 24.67 17.90 7.09
C GLY A 225 24.37 16.43 6.80
N PRO A 226 23.19 16.09 6.23
CA PRO A 226 22.89 14.72 5.85
C PRO A 226 23.85 14.21 4.77
N ALA A 227 24.12 12.90 4.79
CA ALA A 227 24.90 12.23 3.75
C ALA A 227 24.16 12.19 2.41
N ALA A 228 22.83 12.15 2.46
CA ALA A 228 21.95 12.24 1.32
C ALA A 228 20.61 12.90 1.69
N THR A 229 20.04 13.64 0.74
CA THR A 229 18.68 14.20 0.82
C THR A 229 17.91 13.80 -0.42
N LEU A 230 16.69 13.27 -0.25
CA LEU A 230 15.73 12.99 -1.31
C LEU A 230 14.54 13.94 -1.14
N THR A 231 14.25 14.75 -2.16
CA THR A 231 13.12 15.68 -2.20
C THR A 231 12.19 15.32 -3.36
N LEU A 232 10.91 15.11 -3.05
CA LEU A 232 9.88 14.69 -4.00
C LEU A 232 8.49 15.00 -3.46
N ASP A 233 7.48 15.04 -4.32
CA ASP A 233 6.10 15.22 -3.88
C ASP A 233 5.49 13.90 -3.37
N TRP A 234 4.45 14.02 -2.54
CA TRP A 234 3.76 12.89 -1.91
C TRP A 234 3.25 11.83 -2.89
N GLU A 235 2.71 12.24 -4.05
CA GLU A 235 2.22 11.28 -5.04
C GLU A 235 3.38 10.47 -5.62
N THR A 236 4.47 11.14 -5.99
CA THR A 236 5.69 10.49 -6.49
C THR A 236 6.29 9.55 -5.44
N TYR A 237 6.33 9.97 -4.17
CA TYR A 237 6.80 9.15 -3.05
C TYR A 237 6.02 7.84 -2.96
N VAL A 238 4.69 7.91 -2.91
CA VAL A 238 3.83 6.72 -2.80
C VAL A 238 3.98 5.83 -4.03
N ARG A 239 3.99 6.41 -5.23
CA ARG A 239 4.08 5.63 -6.47
C ARG A 239 5.43 4.90 -6.60
N LEU A 240 6.54 5.51 -6.20
CA LEU A 240 7.84 4.84 -6.16
C LEU A 240 7.88 3.76 -5.06
N ALA A 241 7.46 4.11 -3.85
CA ALA A 241 7.47 3.19 -2.72
C ALA A 241 6.57 1.97 -2.93
N CYS A 242 5.49 2.14 -3.69
CA CYS A 242 4.60 1.05 -4.08
C CYS A 242 4.96 0.42 -5.44
N GLY A 243 6.05 0.81 -6.10
CA GLY A 243 6.48 0.19 -7.36
C GLY A 243 5.55 0.44 -8.56
N ARG A 244 4.77 1.52 -8.54
CA ARG A 244 3.84 1.93 -9.61
C ARG A 244 4.50 2.77 -10.71
N VAL A 245 5.70 3.29 -10.45
CA VAL A 245 6.52 4.04 -11.41
C VAL A 245 7.99 3.69 -11.22
N SER A 246 8.76 3.83 -12.30
CA SER A 246 10.23 3.73 -12.27
C SER A 246 10.85 5.05 -11.84
N VAL A 247 12.06 5.00 -11.27
CA VAL A 247 12.83 6.20 -10.89
C VAL A 247 13.08 7.08 -12.12
N GLU A 248 13.42 6.45 -13.25
CA GLU A 248 13.68 7.12 -14.53
C GLU A 248 12.46 7.89 -15.03
N SER A 249 11.25 7.34 -14.84
CA SER A 249 10.01 7.97 -15.31
C SER A 249 9.57 9.20 -14.52
N VAL A 250 10.19 9.46 -13.36
CA VAL A 250 9.86 10.59 -12.47
C VAL A 250 11.09 11.42 -12.09
N SER A 251 12.18 11.30 -12.86
CA SER A 251 13.45 11.97 -12.55
C SER A 251 13.35 13.50 -12.50
N ASP A 252 12.37 14.10 -13.20
CA ASP A 252 12.09 15.53 -13.20
C ASP A 252 11.33 16.01 -11.94
N ARG A 253 10.68 15.07 -11.22
CA ARG A 253 9.95 15.30 -9.95
C ARG A 253 10.74 14.89 -8.71
N LEU A 254 11.94 14.33 -8.91
CA LEU A 254 12.82 13.85 -7.86
C LEU A 254 14.12 14.65 -7.86
N LYS A 255 14.42 15.27 -6.71
CA LYS A 255 15.69 15.95 -6.49
C LYS A 255 16.49 15.18 -5.44
N THR A 256 17.76 14.92 -5.75
CA THR A 256 18.69 14.25 -4.85
C THR A 256 19.90 15.13 -4.58
N GLU A 257 20.34 15.22 -3.32
CA GLU A 257 21.55 15.91 -2.90
C GLU A 257 22.42 14.99 -2.02
N GLY A 258 23.74 15.25 -1.97
CA GLY A 258 24.69 14.43 -1.21
C GLY A 258 25.40 13.38 -2.07
N ASP A 259 25.67 12.21 -1.50
CA ASP A 259 26.35 11.09 -2.18
C ASP A 259 25.46 10.45 -3.28
N PRO A 260 25.84 10.53 -4.57
CA PRO A 260 25.05 9.98 -5.67
C PRO A 260 24.90 8.45 -5.65
N ASP A 261 25.90 7.72 -5.16
CA ASP A 261 25.84 6.26 -5.12
C ASP A 261 24.86 5.82 -4.03
N LEU A 262 24.83 6.54 -2.90
CA LEU A 262 23.88 6.30 -1.82
C LEU A 262 22.43 6.62 -2.24
N THR A 263 22.18 7.75 -2.90
CA THR A 263 20.82 8.10 -3.35
C THR A 263 20.31 7.09 -4.38
N ALA A 264 21.16 6.66 -5.31
CA ALA A 264 20.83 5.61 -6.27
C ALA A 264 20.53 4.28 -5.58
N ALA A 265 21.34 3.86 -4.60
CA ALA A 265 21.11 2.65 -3.83
C ALA A 265 19.75 2.69 -3.09
N ILE A 266 19.44 3.80 -2.43
CA ILE A 266 18.14 4.00 -1.75
C ILE A 266 17.00 3.87 -2.75
N LEU A 267 17.06 4.57 -3.88
CA LEU A 267 16.01 4.58 -4.89
C LEU A 267 15.78 3.19 -5.51
N ASN A 268 16.84 2.42 -5.74
CA ASN A 268 16.76 1.05 -6.25
C ASN A 268 16.07 0.07 -5.28
N HIS A 269 16.13 0.35 -3.99
CA HIS A 269 15.50 -0.45 -2.93
C HIS A 269 14.24 0.20 -2.35
N PHE A 270 13.76 1.29 -2.95
CA PHE A 270 12.69 2.09 -2.36
C PHE A 270 11.30 1.46 -2.51
N THR A 271 11.11 0.54 -3.46
CA THR A 271 9.86 -0.21 -3.59
C THR A 271 9.73 -1.24 -2.46
N VAL A 272 8.69 -1.09 -1.62
CA VAL A 272 8.46 -1.88 -0.40
C VAL A 272 7.23 -2.77 -0.49
N THR A 273 6.46 -2.69 -1.58
CA THR A 273 5.34 -3.60 -1.88
C THR A 273 5.77 -4.59 -2.98
N GLN A 274 5.32 -5.85 -2.88
CA GLN A 274 5.69 -6.94 -3.80
C GLN A 274 4.47 -7.66 -4.38
#